data_AF-A0A0F0KW57-F1
#
_entry.id   AF-A0A0F0KW57-F1
#
_cell.length_a   1.000
_cell.length_b   1.000
_cell.length_c   1.000
_cell.angle_alpha   90.00
_cell.angle_beta   90.00
_cell.angle_gamma   90.00
#
_symmetry.space_group_name_H-M   'P 1'
#
loop_
_entity.id
_entity.type
_entity.pdbx_description
1 polymer ?
#
loop_
_entity_poly.entity_id
_entity_poly.type
_entity_poly.pdbx_seq_one_letter_code
_entity_poly.pdbx_strand_id
1 'polypeptide(L)'
;MRSRYTAFALHDTEYLRASWHPSTRPAEVDLDPDLVWRRLLIVERVGGGPFDREGVVEFEAFWREGDERGSLRERSRFVRDDSRWLYLDGRIG
;
A
#
# COMPACT_ATOMS: atom_id res chain seq x y z
N MET A 1 1.22 1.27 5.72
CA MET A 1 0.00 1.02 4.91
C MET A 1 -0.94 2.22 4.75
N ARG A 2 -1.59 2.75 5.81
CA ARG A 2 -2.60 3.84 5.65
C ARG A 2 -2.11 5.06 4.84
N SER A 3 -0.89 5.51 5.09
CA SER A 3 -0.30 6.62 4.34
C SER A 3 -0.02 6.26 2.86
N ARG A 4 0.37 5.02 2.54
CA ARG A 4 0.49 4.57 1.15
C ARG A 4 -0.86 4.57 0.44
N TYR A 5 -1.92 4.13 1.12
CA TYR A 5 -3.29 4.23 0.58
C TYR A 5 -3.67 5.69 0.27
N THR A 6 -3.36 6.63 1.16
CA THR A 6 -3.57 8.07 0.89
C THR A 6 -2.78 8.53 -0.33
N ALA A 7 -1.53 8.10 -0.48
CA ALA A 7 -0.73 8.43 -1.66
C ALA A 7 -1.33 7.85 -2.96
N PHE A 8 -1.88 6.64 -2.94
CA PHE A 8 -2.67 6.11 -4.07
C PHE A 8 -3.91 6.97 -4.36
N ALA A 9 -4.63 7.38 -3.32
CA ALA A 9 -5.84 8.21 -3.46
C ALA A 9 -5.57 9.64 -3.94
N LEU A 10 -4.34 10.15 -3.75
CA LEU A 10 -3.90 11.48 -4.16
C LEU A 10 -2.99 11.44 -5.40
N HIS A 11 -2.78 10.27 -5.99
CA HIS A 11 -1.83 10.05 -7.09
C HIS A 11 -0.39 10.54 -6.79
N ASP A 12 0.03 10.47 -5.52
CA ASP A 12 1.37 10.86 -5.06
C ASP A 12 2.39 9.72 -5.29
N THR A 13 2.83 9.62 -6.55
CA THR A 13 3.78 8.58 -6.99
C THR A 13 5.16 8.74 -6.34
N GLU A 14 5.57 9.96 -5.98
CA GLU A 14 6.83 10.21 -5.28
C GLU A 14 6.82 9.56 -3.89
N TYR A 15 5.76 9.76 -3.12
CA TYR A 15 5.61 9.13 -1.81
C TYR A 15 5.54 7.59 -1.93
N LEU A 16 4.81 7.09 -2.94
CA LEU A 16 4.74 5.64 -3.19
C LEU A 16 6.12 5.06 -3.47
N ARG A 17 6.96 5.74 -4.24
CA ARG A 17 8.34 5.32 -4.54
C ARG A 17 9.27 5.47 -3.33
N ALA A 18 9.13 6.53 -2.54
CA ALA A 18 9.95 6.79 -1.36
C ALA A 18 9.68 5.80 -0.21
N SER A 19 8.45 5.28 -0.14
CA SER A 19 8.03 4.31 0.88
C SER A 19 8.05 2.84 0.39
N TRP A 20 8.67 2.56 -0.76
CA TRP A 20 8.85 1.22 -1.32
C TRP A 20 10.29 0.76 -1.13
N HIS A 21 10.47 -0.49 -0.73
CA HIS A 21 11.79 -1.07 -0.58
C HIS A 21 12.52 -1.14 -1.93
N PRO A 22 13.79 -0.70 -2.03
CA PRO A 22 14.50 -0.60 -3.31
C PRO A 22 14.61 -1.93 -4.07
N SER A 23 14.66 -3.06 -3.38
CA SER A 23 14.83 -4.38 -4.01
C SER A 23 13.62 -4.85 -4.84
N THR A 24 12.44 -4.29 -4.59
CA THR A 24 11.16 -4.68 -5.21
C THR A 24 10.41 -3.50 -5.81
N ARG A 25 10.99 -2.29 -5.72
CA ARG A 25 10.39 -1.07 -6.25
C ARG A 25 10.42 -1.10 -7.78
N PRO A 26 9.28 -0.93 -8.47
CA PRO A 26 9.27 -0.86 -9.92
C PRO A 26 9.97 0.42 -10.42
N ALA A 27 10.41 0.38 -11.68
CA ALA A 27 11.09 1.52 -12.32
C ALA A 27 10.15 2.74 -12.46
N GLU A 28 8.86 2.50 -12.60
CA GLU A 28 7.79 3.50 -12.65
C GLU A 28 6.59 3.01 -11.83
N VAL A 29 5.86 3.96 -11.26
CA VAL A 29 4.60 3.68 -10.55
C VAL A 29 3.52 4.35 -11.39
N ASP A 30 2.90 3.57 -12.26
CA ASP A 30 1.80 4.02 -13.09
C ASP A 30 0.48 3.84 -12.34
N LEU A 31 -0.30 4.92 -12.27
CA LEU A 31 -1.56 4.97 -11.56
C LEU A 31 -2.65 5.38 -12.53
N ASP A 32 -3.72 4.62 -12.53
CA ASP A 32 -4.90 4.96 -13.32
C ASP A 32 -5.54 6.26 -12.79
N PRO A 33 -5.64 7.33 -13.61
CA PRO A 33 -6.22 8.60 -13.19
C PRO A 33 -7.75 8.53 -12.98
N ASP A 34 -8.43 7.58 -13.62
CA ASP A 34 -9.88 7.41 -13.54
C ASP A 34 -10.31 6.54 -12.35
N LEU A 35 -9.36 5.78 -11.77
CA LEU A 35 -9.57 4.97 -10.58
C LEU A 35 -9.53 5.81 -9.30
N VAL A 36 -10.69 5.92 -8.64
CA VAL A 36 -10.85 6.69 -7.41
C VAL A 36 -10.98 5.79 -6.20
N TRP A 37 -9.98 5.82 -5.32
CA TRP A 37 -10.00 5.14 -4.03
C TRP A 37 -10.98 5.82 -3.05
N ARG A 38 -11.85 5.03 -2.42
CA ARG A 38 -12.96 5.55 -1.58
C ARG A 38 -12.87 5.15 -0.12
N ARG A 39 -12.38 3.95 0.17
CA ARG A 39 -12.27 3.45 1.53
C ARG A 39 -11.09 2.49 1.66
N LEU A 40 -10.48 2.50 2.84
CA LEU A 40 -9.52 1.48 3.29
C LEU A 40 -10.06 0.80 4.55
N LEU A 41 -10.17 -0.52 4.52
CA LEU A 41 -10.42 -1.34 5.70
C LEU A 41 -9.15 -2.12 6.03
N ILE A 42 -8.64 -1.99 7.27
CA ILE A 42 -7.57 -2.87 7.75
C ILE A 42 -8.22 -4.12 8.34
N VAL A 43 -7.89 -5.28 7.78
CA VAL A 43 -8.42 -6.58 8.18
C VAL A 43 -7.55 -7.18 9.27
N GLU A 44 -6.23 -7.20 9.08
CA GLU A 44 -5.28 -7.77 10.02
C GLU A 44 -3.98 -6.95 10.09
N ARG A 45 -3.34 -6.98 11.25
CA ARG A 45 -1.93 -6.61 11.42
C ARG A 45 -1.17 -7.70 12.16
N VAL A 46 0.04 -7.99 11.68
CA VAL A 46 1.00 -8.85 12.36
C VAL A 46 2.32 -8.09 12.46
N GLY A 47 2.86 -7.95 13.68
CA GLY A 47 4.05 -7.12 13.94
C GLY A 47 3.83 -5.63 13.63
N GLY A 48 4.88 -4.94 13.21
CA GLY A 48 4.83 -3.50 12.92
C GLY A 48 4.90 -2.60 14.17
N GLY A 49 5.28 -3.15 15.32
CA GLY A 49 5.50 -2.42 16.55
C GLY A 49 6.84 -1.65 16.57
N PRO A 50 7.09 -0.85 17.61
CA PRO A 50 8.28 0.00 17.71
C PRO A 50 9.63 -0.75 17.73
N PHE A 51 9.61 -2.06 18.00
CA PHE A 51 10.83 -2.88 18.07
C PHE A 51 10.93 -3.90 16.93
N ASP A 52 9.86 -4.08 16.15
CA ASP A 52 9.83 -5.05 15.07
C ASP A 52 10.67 -4.57 13.87
N ARG A 53 11.22 -5.52 13.13
CA ARG A 53 11.91 -5.25 11.84
C ARG A 53 11.05 -5.59 10.63
N GLU A 54 9.98 -6.34 10.85
CA GLU A 54 9.07 -6.79 9.82
C GLU A 54 7.62 -6.60 10.30
N GLY A 55 6.71 -6.44 9.35
CA GLY A 55 5.30 -6.31 9.64
C GLY A 55 4.46 -6.71 8.44
N VAL A 56 3.24 -7.17 8.71
CA VAL A 56 2.27 -7.52 7.69
C VAL A 56 0.98 -6.75 7.95
N VAL A 57 0.37 -6.27 6.87
CA VAL A 57 -0.95 -5.64 6.90
C VAL A 57 -1.81 -6.29 5.84
N GLU A 58 -2.89 -6.93 6.27
CA GLU A 58 -3.97 -7.34 5.37
C GLU A 58 -5.04 -6.25 5.35
N PHE A 59 -5.46 -5.85 4.15
CA PHE A 59 -6.44 -4.80 3.97
C PHE A 59 -7.35 -5.08 2.78
N GLU A 60 -8.47 -4.37 2.76
CA GLU A 60 -9.37 -4.28 1.62
C GLU A 60 -9.55 -2.79 1.28
N ALA A 61 -9.22 -2.43 0.04
CA ALA A 61 -9.33 -1.07 -0.48
C ALA A 61 -10.42 -1.00 -1.53
N PHE A 62 -11.40 -0.12 -1.33
CA PHE A 62 -12.55 0.04 -2.21
C PHE A 62 -12.29 1.17 -3.19
N TRP A 63 -12.65 0.95 -4.45
CA TRP A 63 -12.44 1.87 -5.55
C TRP A 63 -13.69 2.04 -6.41
N ARG A 64 -13.68 3.07 -7.25
CA ARG A 64 -14.66 3.32 -8.30
C ARG A 64 -13.95 3.82 -9.55
N GLU A 65 -14.36 3.30 -10.70
CA GLU A 65 -13.91 3.74 -12.03
C GLU A 65 -15.16 3.94 -12.89
N GLY A 66 -15.48 5.19 -13.24
CA GLY A 66 -16.78 5.53 -13.83
C GLY A 66 -17.97 5.04 -12.97
N ASP A 67 -18.81 4.19 -13.56
CA ASP A 67 -19.95 3.54 -12.88
C ASP A 67 -19.58 2.24 -12.16
N GLU A 68 -18.42 1.68 -12.48
CA GLU A 68 -17.93 0.43 -11.90
C GLU A 68 -17.36 0.65 -10.50
N ARG A 69 -17.54 -0.36 -9.65
CA ARG A 69 -17.10 -0.34 -8.25
C ARG A 69 -16.53 -1.69 -7.91
N GLY A 70 -15.46 -1.68 -7.13
CA GLY A 70 -14.85 -2.91 -6.66
C GLY A 70 -14.08 -2.71 -5.38
N SER A 71 -13.47 -3.80 -4.95
CA SER A 71 -12.47 -3.79 -3.90
C SER A 71 -11.26 -4.60 -4.33
N LEU A 72 -10.11 -4.21 -3.78
CA LEU A 72 -8.86 -4.94 -3.87
C LEU A 72 -8.51 -5.41 -2.46
N ARG A 73 -8.36 -6.72 -2.30
CA ARG A 73 -7.87 -7.32 -1.05
C ARG A 73 -6.43 -7.75 -1.23
N GLU A 74 -5.58 -7.28 -0.34
CA GLU A 74 -4.15 -7.56 -0.39
C GLU A 74 -3.61 -7.82 1.01
N ARG A 75 -2.65 -8.76 1.07
CA ARG A 75 -1.78 -8.96 2.23
C ARG A 75 -0.38 -8.45 1.88
N SER A 76 -0.01 -7.29 2.43
CA SER A 76 1.27 -6.63 2.17
C SER A 76 2.29 -6.87 3.29
N ARG A 77 3.55 -7.07 2.91
CA ARG A 77 4.70 -7.15 3.81
C ARG A 77 5.48 -5.84 3.82
N PHE A 78 5.99 -5.50 5.00
CA PHE A 78 6.79 -4.33 5.25
C PHE A 78 8.05 -4.71 6.00
N VAL A 79 9.14 -4.03 5.70
CA VAL A 79 10.41 -4.12 6.42
C VAL A 79 10.76 -2.76 7.00
N ARG A 80 11.43 -2.73 8.14
CA ARG A 80 11.93 -1.50 8.75
C ARG A 80 13.42 -1.38 8.48
N ASP A 81 13.78 -0.36 7.70
CA ASP A 81 15.15 -0.02 7.36
C ASP A 81 15.42 1.46 7.71
N ASP A 82 16.56 1.76 8.31
CA ASP A 82 16.90 3.08 8.84
C ASP A 82 15.75 3.79 9.57
N SER A 83 15.07 3.04 10.44
CA SER A 83 13.89 3.48 11.22
C SER A 83 12.65 3.87 10.40
N ARG A 84 12.59 3.52 9.12
CA ARG A 84 11.45 3.75 8.22
C ARG A 84 10.83 2.44 7.80
N TRP A 85 9.49 2.39 7.77
CA TRP A 85 8.76 1.25 7.23
C TRP A 85 8.63 1.37 5.72
N LEU A 86 9.17 0.39 5.00
CA LEU A 86 9.15 0.29 3.55
C LEU A 86 8.27 -0.88 3.13
N TYR A 87 7.41 -0.66 2.13
CA TYR A 87 6.65 -1.73 1.49
C TYR A 87 7.61 -2.65 0.74
N LEU A 88 7.61 -3.93 1.09
CA LEU A 88 8.43 -4.93 0.41
C LEU A 88 7.67 -5.50 -0.78
N ASP A 89 6.56 -6.18 -0.54
CA ASP A 89 5.69 -6.71 -1.58
C ASP A 89 4.32 -7.03 -0.99
N GLY A 90 3.44 -7.60 -1.80
CA GLY A 90 2.15 -8.06 -1.35
C GLY A 90 1.57 -9.12 -2.27
N ARG A 91 0.59 -9.85 -1.73
CA ARG A 91 -0.18 -10.85 -2.47
C ARG A 91 -1.62 -10.37 -2.57
N ILE A 92 -2.11 -10.26 -3.80
CA ILE A 92 -3.53 -10.05 -4.09
C ILE A 92 -4.27 -11.35 -3.84
N GLY A 93 -5.39 -11.27 -3.13
CA GLY A 93 -6.29 -12.38 -2.82
C GLY A 93 -7.54 -12.40 -3.69
#